data_AF-R9LQC1-F1
#
_entry.id   AF-R9LQC1-F1
#
_cell.length_a   1.000
_cell.length_b   1.000
_cell.length_c   1.000
_cell.angle_alpha   90.00
_cell.angle_beta   90.00
_cell.angle_gamma   90.00
#
_symmetry.space_group_name_H-M   'P 1'
#
loop_
_entity.id
_entity.type
_entity.pdbx_description
1 polymer ?
#
loop_
_entity_poly.entity_id
_entity_poly.type
_entity_poly.pdbx_seq_one_letter_code
_entity_poly.pdbx_strand_id
1 'polypeptide(L)'
;MSDTENRNPIILGEKLSDDETKKFQEEILKLPYKFSFPKLFKAAYEELEKEMIEYRGAETIRDTILEGQLFLFLESDGRGELCGYKISYDSEFGLKVNKKEEDEDA
;
A
#
# COMPACT_ATOMS: atom_id res chain seq x y z
N MET A 1 25.78 7.43 19.72
CA MET A 1 25.35 8.19 18.54
C MET A 1 24.19 7.42 17.99
N SER A 2 22.99 7.83 18.35
CA SER A 2 21.76 7.14 17.96
C SER A 2 21.08 8.04 16.94
N ASP A 3 21.40 7.82 15.66
CA ASP A 3 20.63 8.36 14.55
C ASP A 3 19.31 7.60 14.53
N THR A 4 18.41 7.99 15.42
CA THR A 4 17.00 7.66 15.31
C THR A 4 16.50 8.46 14.12
N GLU A 5 16.67 7.88 12.92
CA GLU A 5 16.07 8.40 11.70
C GLU A 5 14.63 8.76 12.02
N ASN A 6 14.36 10.05 11.90
CA ASN A 6 13.12 10.70 12.23
C ASN A 6 12.06 10.23 11.23
N ARG A 7 11.55 9.01 11.41
CA ARG A 7 10.38 8.50 10.71
C ARG A 7 9.19 9.22 11.30
N ASN A 8 8.99 10.47 10.86
CA ASN A 8 7.71 11.13 11.03
C ASN A 8 6.66 10.20 10.41
N PRO A 9 5.74 9.61 11.18
CA PRO A 9 4.60 8.96 10.56
C PRO A 9 3.90 10.05 9.75
N ILE A 10 3.69 9.82 8.47
CA ILE A 10 2.90 10.72 7.65
C ILE A 10 1.53 10.78 8.32
N ILE A 11 1.25 11.88 9.03
CA ILE A 11 -0.05 12.11 9.65
C ILE A 11 -0.98 12.45 8.49
N LEU A 12 -1.69 11.43 8.02
CA LEU A 12 -2.69 11.56 6.97
C LEU A 12 -3.80 12.49 7.48
N GLY A 13 -3.78 13.74 7.03
CA GLY A 13 -4.69 14.78 7.50
C GLY A 13 -4.16 16.21 7.31
N GLU A 14 -2.84 16.40 7.29
CA GLU A 14 -2.23 17.67 6.88
C GLU A 14 -1.85 17.62 5.40
N LYS A 15 -2.16 18.69 4.66
CA LYS A 15 -1.79 18.82 3.25
C LYS A 15 -0.26 18.74 3.14
N LEU A 16 0.24 17.73 2.45
CA LEU A 16 1.67 17.58 2.16
C LEU A 16 2.20 18.83 1.45
N SER A 17 3.42 19.26 1.80
CA SER A 17 4.12 20.29 1.03
C SER A 17 4.44 19.78 -0.39
N ASP A 18 4.72 20.69 -1.33
CA ASP A 18 5.05 20.31 -2.71
C ASP A 18 6.29 19.38 -2.77
N ASP A 19 7.27 19.58 -1.88
CA ASP A 19 8.47 18.75 -1.79
C ASP A 19 8.17 17.35 -1.21
N GLU A 20 7.32 17.26 -0.20
CA GLU A 20 6.89 15.98 0.38
C GLU A 20 6.00 15.20 -0.59
N THR A 21 5.15 15.90 -1.33
CA THR A 21 4.32 15.35 -2.40
C THR A 21 5.18 14.71 -3.48
N LYS A 22 6.24 15.42 -3.90
CA LYS A 22 7.17 14.92 -4.91
C LYS A 22 7.91 13.67 -4.42
N LYS A 23 8.41 13.68 -3.18
CA LYS A 23 9.05 12.50 -2.57
C LYS A 23 8.07 11.33 -2.47
N PHE A 24 6.86 11.58 -2.01
CA PHE A 24 5.81 10.57 -1.93
C PHE A 24 5.53 9.94 -3.30
N GLN A 25 5.43 10.76 -4.36
CA GLN A 25 5.25 10.28 -5.73
C GLN A 25 6.43 9.46 -6.25
N GLU A 26 7.67 9.82 -5.89
CA GLU A 26 8.88 9.05 -6.24
C GLU A 26 8.90 7.67 -5.56
N GLU A 27 8.18 7.50 -4.45
CA GLU A 27 8.09 6.26 -3.67
C GLU A 27 6.86 5.39 -4.03
N ILE A 28 6.01 5.83 -4.96
CA ILE A 28 4.84 5.04 -5.41
C ILE A 28 5.31 3.84 -6.24
N LEU A 29 5.11 2.65 -5.68
CA LEU A 29 5.29 1.40 -6.41
C LEU A 29 3.99 1.01 -7.13
N LYS A 30 4.13 0.65 -8.41
CA LYS A 30 3.00 0.06 -9.16
C LYS A 30 2.71 -1.32 -8.60
N LEU A 31 1.41 -1.63 -8.46
CA LEU A 31 0.99 -2.99 -8.16
C LEU A 31 1.53 -3.97 -9.22
N PRO A 32 1.97 -5.16 -8.82
CA PRO A 32 2.42 -6.20 -9.74
C PRO A 32 1.37 -6.49 -10.82
N TYR A 33 1.82 -6.68 -12.07
CA TYR A 33 0.96 -6.81 -13.26
C TYR A 33 -0.18 -7.83 -13.11
N LYS A 34 0.01 -8.86 -12.29
CA LYS A 34 -1.00 -9.87 -11.98
C LYS A 34 -2.33 -9.29 -11.47
N PHE A 35 -2.31 -8.20 -10.70
CA PHE A 35 -3.52 -7.56 -10.20
C PHE A 35 -4.24 -6.69 -11.24
N SER A 36 -3.65 -6.50 -12.42
CA SER A 36 -4.31 -5.81 -13.54
C SER A 36 -5.19 -6.75 -14.39
N PHE A 37 -5.09 -8.07 -14.20
CA PHE A 37 -5.93 -9.01 -14.95
C PHE A 37 -7.39 -8.92 -14.50
N PRO A 38 -8.38 -8.99 -15.43
CA PRO A 38 -9.79 -8.75 -15.12
C PRO A 38 -10.37 -9.57 -13.95
N LYS A 39 -9.90 -10.81 -13.77
CA LYS A 39 -10.34 -11.69 -12.68
C LYS A 39 -9.91 -11.21 -11.29
N LEU A 40 -8.71 -10.63 -11.19
CA LEU A 40 -8.13 -10.18 -9.92
C LEU A 40 -8.29 -8.68 -9.72
N PHE A 41 -8.43 -7.91 -10.79
CA PHE A 41 -8.55 -6.45 -10.74
C PHE A 41 -9.72 -6.01 -9.87
N LYS A 42 -10.91 -6.58 -10.09
CA LYS A 42 -12.09 -6.19 -9.33
C LYS A 42 -11.93 -6.51 -7.84
N ALA A 43 -11.43 -7.70 -7.51
CA ALA A 43 -11.18 -8.11 -6.12
C ALA A 43 -10.13 -7.20 -5.46
N ALA A 44 -9.04 -6.88 -6.16
CA ALA A 44 -7.98 -6.03 -5.64
C ALA A 44 -8.48 -4.60 -5.42
N TYR A 45 -9.28 -4.09 -6.35
CA TYR A 45 -9.89 -2.78 -6.22
C TYR A 45 -10.80 -2.69 -5.00
N GLU A 46 -11.73 -3.65 -4.83
CA GLU A 46 -12.67 -3.67 -3.71
C GLU A 46 -11.97 -3.83 -2.35
N GLU A 47 -10.93 -4.66 -2.28
CA GLU A 47 -10.14 -4.89 -1.06
C GLU A 47 -9.37 -3.63 -0.64
N LEU A 48 -8.68 -2.98 -1.58
CA LEU A 48 -7.93 -1.75 -1.31
C LEU A 48 -8.84 -0.56 -0.96
N GLU A 49 -10.01 -0.46 -1.60
CA GLU A 49 -11.00 0.56 -1.27
C GLU A 49 -11.51 0.38 0.16
N LYS A 50 -11.78 -0.87 0.56
CA LYS A 50 -12.17 -1.21 1.93
C LYS A 50 -11.06 -0.91 2.94
N GLU A 51 -9.83 -1.34 2.67
CA GLU A 51 -8.67 -1.05 3.53
C GLU A 51 -8.49 0.45 3.74
N MET A 52 -8.62 1.26 2.68
CA MET A 52 -8.52 2.70 2.79
C MET A 52 -9.59 3.30 3.70
N ILE A 53 -10.84 2.83 3.60
CA ILE A 53 -11.93 3.30 4.48
C ILE A 53 -11.63 2.93 5.94
N GLU A 54 -11.13 1.72 6.19
CA GLU A 54 -10.80 1.23 7.53
C GLU A 54 -9.59 1.97 8.13
N TYR A 55 -8.52 2.17 7.36
CA TYR A 55 -7.29 2.82 7.83
C TYR A 55 -7.45 4.33 8.04
N ARG A 56 -8.21 5.00 7.17
CA ARG A 56 -8.27 6.47 7.15
C ARG A 56 -9.49 7.04 7.83
N GLY A 57 -10.49 6.22 8.15
CA GLY A 57 -11.81 6.70 8.52
C GLY A 57 -12.49 7.48 7.39
N ALA A 58 -13.79 7.71 7.50
CA ALA A 58 -14.61 8.30 6.43
C ALA A 58 -14.23 9.76 6.04
N GLU A 59 -13.35 10.44 6.78
CA GLU A 59 -13.14 11.89 6.66
C GLU A 59 -11.86 12.33 5.93
N THR A 60 -10.93 11.41 5.64
CA THR A 60 -9.54 11.79 5.26
C THR A 60 -9.27 11.77 3.75
N ILE A 61 -10.31 11.71 2.91
CA ILE A 61 -10.20 11.95 1.46
C ILE A 61 -10.40 13.45 1.21
N ARG A 62 -9.47 14.27 1.70
CA ARG A 62 -9.39 15.70 1.35
C ARG A 62 -8.04 16.11 0.80
N ASP A 63 -7.08 15.19 0.77
CA ASP A 63 -5.81 15.43 0.09
C ASP A 63 -5.98 15.18 -1.42
N THR A 64 -5.97 16.27 -2.19
CA THR A 64 -6.07 16.29 -3.66
C THR A 64 -4.97 15.46 -4.34
N ILE A 65 -3.87 15.20 -3.64
CA ILE A 65 -2.73 14.40 -4.12
C ILE A 65 -3.07 12.91 -4.18
N LEU A 66 -3.94 12.45 -3.27
CA LEU A 66 -4.31 11.04 -3.10
C LEU A 66 -5.67 10.73 -3.72
N GLU A 67 -6.32 11.76 -4.29
CA GLU A 67 -7.61 11.63 -4.96
C GLU A 67 -7.48 10.70 -6.18
N GLY A 68 -8.27 9.63 -6.18
CA GLY A 68 -8.27 8.61 -7.24
C GLY A 68 -7.15 7.56 -7.13
N GLN A 69 -6.39 7.52 -6.03
CA GLN A 69 -5.39 6.49 -5.77
C GLN A 69 -5.83 5.53 -4.66
N LEU A 70 -5.50 4.25 -4.83
CA LEU A 70 -5.68 3.20 -3.83
C LEU A 70 -4.32 2.76 -3.29
N PHE A 71 -4.23 2.55 -1.98
CA PHE A 71 -2.97 2.23 -1.29
C PHE A 71 -3.04 0.84 -0.70
N LEU A 72 -1.99 0.06 -0.92
CA LEU A 72 -1.73 -1.17 -0.17
C LEU A 72 -0.88 -0.81 1.04
N PHE A 73 -1.39 -1.09 2.23
CA PHE A 73 -0.63 -0.91 3.47
C PHE A 73 0.12 -2.20 3.80
N LEU A 74 1.43 -2.07 4.01
CA LEU A 74 2.25 -3.17 4.48
C LEU A 74 2.46 -3.04 6.00
N GLU A 75 2.55 -4.18 6.66
CA GLU A 75 2.95 -4.30 8.05
C GLU A 75 4.39 -3.80 8.25
N SER A 76 4.77 -3.61 9.52
CA SER A 76 6.11 -3.13 9.89
C SER A 76 7.26 -4.02 9.42
N ASP A 77 7.01 -5.29 9.11
CA ASP A 77 7.97 -6.23 8.55
C ASP A 77 8.06 -6.19 7.00
N GLY A 78 7.33 -5.25 6.38
CA GLY A 78 7.28 -5.07 4.94
C GLY A 78 6.40 -6.08 4.21
N ARG A 79 5.50 -6.78 4.92
CA ARG A 79 4.59 -7.78 4.33
C ARG A 79 3.14 -7.33 4.40
N GLY A 80 2.31 -7.84 3.51
CA GLY A 80 0.88 -7.59 3.48
C GLY A 80 0.16 -8.68 2.70
N GLU A 81 -1.15 -8.56 2.59
CA GLU A 81 -1.97 -9.45 1.78
C GLU A 81 -2.79 -8.62 0.78
N LEU A 82 -3.05 -9.21 -0.39
CA LEU A 82 -3.98 -8.66 -1.38
C LEU A 82 -4.58 -9.79 -2.19
N CYS A 83 -5.91 -9.93 -2.17
CA CYS A 83 -6.66 -10.97 -2.89
C CYS A 83 -6.19 -12.40 -2.58
N GLY A 84 -5.81 -12.66 -1.33
CA GLY A 84 -5.27 -13.96 -0.92
C GLY A 84 -3.85 -14.24 -1.43
N TYR A 85 -3.12 -13.23 -1.89
CA TYR A 85 -1.69 -13.31 -2.16
C TYR A 85 -0.91 -12.64 -1.05
N LYS A 86 0.22 -13.25 -0.68
CA LYS A 86 1.20 -12.62 0.21
C LYS A 86 2.06 -11.67 -0.62
N ILE A 87 2.07 -10.41 -0.22
CA ILE A 87 2.92 -9.37 -0.80
C ILE A 87 4.05 -9.07 0.18
N SER A 88 5.28 -8.93 -0.32
CA SER A 88 6.38 -8.42 0.49
C SER A 88 7.21 -7.42 -0.30
N TYR A 89 7.59 -6.33 0.35
CA TYR A 89 8.52 -5.37 -0.21
C TYR A 89 9.96 -5.80 0.03
N ASP A 90 10.77 -5.68 -1.01
CA ASP A 90 12.21 -5.88 -1.00
C ASP A 90 12.87 -4.63 -1.60
N SER A 91 13.82 -4.02 -0.88
CA SER A 91 14.44 -2.76 -1.31
C SER A 91 15.27 -2.88 -2.60
N GLU A 92 15.73 -4.09 -2.93
CA GLU A 92 16.53 -4.34 -4.14
C GLU A 92 15.63 -4.72 -5.34
N PHE A 93 14.54 -5.45 -5.09
CA PHE A 93 13.71 -6.04 -6.15
C PHE A 93 12.28 -5.49 -6.25
N GLY A 94 11.85 -4.62 -5.33
CA GLY A 94 10.49 -4.07 -5.28
C GLY A 94 9.47 -5.04 -4.66
N LEU A 95 8.23 -5.02 -5.15
CA LEU A 95 7.14 -5.86 -4.63
C LEU A 95 7.22 -7.30 -5.15
N LYS A 96 7.32 -8.26 -4.23
CA LYS A 96 7.24 -9.71 -4.49
C LYS A 96 5.83 -10.22 -4.17
N VAL A 97 5.32 -11.14 -5.00
CA VAL A 97 3.97 -11.72 -4.85
C VAL A 97 4.04 -13.23 -4.83
N ASN A 98 3.62 -13.82 -3.72
CA ASN A 98 3.52 -15.27 -3.56
C ASN A 98 2.06 -15.66 -3.40
N LYS A 99 1.64 -16.75 -4.06
CA LYS A 99 0.31 -17.33 -3.76
C LYS A 99 0.36 -17.76 -2.29
N LYS A 100 -0.66 -17.42 -1.51
CA LYS A 100 -0.84 -18.09 -0.22
C LYS A 100 -1.02 -19.57 -0.57
N GLU A 101 -0.05 -20.39 -0.19
CA GLU A 101 -0.24 -21.84 -0.27
C GLU A 101 -1.54 -22.10 0.48
N GLU A 102 -2.51 -22.69 -0.22
CA GLU A 102 -3.64 -23.32 0.46
C GLU A 102 -2.96 -24.37 1.32
N ASP A 103 -2.92 -24.16 2.64
CA ASP A 103 -2.53 -25.22 3.56
C ASP A 103 -3.46 -26.39 3.23
N GLU A 104 -2.92 -27.36 2.47
CA GLU A 104 -3.49 -28.69 2.37
C GLU A 104 -3.39 -29.27 3.78
N ASP A 105 -4.42 -29.00 4.59
CA ASP A 105 -4.71 -29.75 5.79
C ASP A 105 -4.97 -31.21 5.35
N ALA A 106 -3.89 -31.98 5.26
CA ALA A 106 -3.86 -33.43 5.07
C ALA A 106 -3.88 -34.17 6.42
#